data_AF-A0A2D9EAB1-F1
#
_entry.id   AF-A0A2D9EAB1-F1
#
_cell.length_a   1.000
_cell.length_b   1.000
_cell.length_c   1.000
_cell.angle_alpha   90.00
_cell.angle_beta   90.00
_cell.angle_gamma   90.00
#
_symmetry.space_group_name_H-M   'P 1'
#
loop_
_entity.id
_entity.type
_entity.pdbx_description
1 polymer ?
#
loop_
_entity_poly.entity_id
_entity_poly.type
_entity_poly.pdbx_seq_one_letter_code
_entity_poly.pdbx_strand_id
1 'polypeptide(L)'
;MQRDSIIDTLITSTSTGPDINQILLMVSAFIIVVVILVWRKYAPIRLRSKLVFDSAVKKTWILLSSEAQRVAFTRLILEAVKSDGKITSDEAEAIYEEMDMDYKKKAADISLDDMYSTLSSCNVEVKENINLALAEVLISDGDFDPMEKTWLDEVKTKLG
;
A
#
# COMPACT_ATOMS: atom_id res chain seq x y z
N MET A 1 -10.04 -8.61 -71.93
CA MET A 1 -11.21 -8.09 -71.20
C MET A 1 -11.52 -9.00 -70.01
N GLN A 2 -10.51 -9.29 -69.18
CA GLN A 2 -10.57 -10.27 -68.08
C GLN A 2 -9.62 -9.86 -66.94
N ARG A 3 -9.40 -8.54 -66.78
CA ARG A 3 -8.67 -7.96 -65.64
C ARG A 3 -9.58 -7.14 -64.74
N ASP A 4 -10.73 -6.71 -65.24
CA ASP A 4 -11.62 -5.80 -64.51
C ASP A 4 -12.49 -6.54 -63.47
N SER A 5 -12.74 -7.85 -63.66
CA SER A 5 -13.54 -8.65 -62.70
C SER A 5 -12.80 -9.06 -61.42
N ILE A 6 -11.46 -9.05 -61.41
CA ILE A 6 -10.69 -9.43 -60.22
C ILE A 6 -10.55 -8.24 -59.26
N ILE A 7 -10.60 -7.01 -59.77
CA ILE A 7 -10.45 -5.79 -58.97
C ILE A 7 -11.77 -5.46 -58.25
N ASP A 8 -12.92 -5.69 -58.88
CA ASP A 8 -14.23 -5.43 -58.26
C ASP A 8 -14.59 -6.42 -57.15
N THR A 9 -13.95 -7.60 -57.10
CA THR A 9 -14.22 -8.62 -56.08
C THR A 9 -13.35 -8.45 -54.81
N LEU A 10 -12.35 -7.56 -54.85
CA LEU A 10 -11.53 -7.24 -53.67
C LEU A 10 -11.99 -5.98 -52.91
N ILE A 11 -13.01 -5.28 -53.40
CA ILE A 11 -13.48 -4.00 -52.84
C ILE A 11 -14.87 -4.15 -52.19
N THR A 12 -15.38 -5.37 -51.99
CA THR A 12 -16.47 -5.61 -51.03
C THR A 12 -15.89 -5.73 -49.62
N SER A 13 -15.32 -4.61 -49.16
CA SER A 13 -15.37 -4.13 -47.79
C SER A 13 -15.73 -5.19 -46.75
N THR A 14 -14.72 -5.87 -46.22
CA THR A 14 -14.69 -6.27 -44.80
C THR A 14 -14.69 -5.02 -43.94
N SER A 15 -15.78 -4.25 -44.01
CA SER A 15 -16.19 -3.37 -42.93
C SER A 15 -16.97 -4.24 -41.94
N THR A 16 -16.31 -5.24 -41.38
CA THR A 16 -16.70 -5.76 -40.06
C THR A 16 -16.25 -4.72 -39.04
N GLY A 17 -16.88 -3.54 -39.12
CA GLY A 17 -17.00 -2.67 -37.97
C GLY A 17 -17.63 -3.48 -36.83
N PRO A 18 -17.30 -3.17 -35.58
CA PRO A 18 -17.80 -3.95 -34.46
C PRO A 18 -19.33 -3.99 -34.52
N ASP A 19 -19.90 -5.20 -34.47
CA ASP A 19 -21.34 -5.40 -34.41
C ASP A 19 -21.92 -4.58 -33.25
N ILE A 20 -23.17 -4.16 -33.33
CA ILE A 20 -23.81 -3.30 -32.31
C ILE A 20 -23.68 -3.94 -30.92
N ASN A 21 -23.75 -5.28 -30.85
CA ASN A 21 -23.53 -6.05 -29.63
C ASN A 21 -22.09 -5.95 -29.10
N GLN A 22 -21.09 -5.91 -29.98
CA GLN A 22 -19.68 -5.73 -29.60
C GLN A 22 -19.40 -4.30 -29.13
N ILE A 23 -19.99 -3.29 -29.77
CA ILE A 23 -19.90 -1.89 -29.32
C ILE A 23 -20.54 -1.76 -27.94
N LEU A 24 -21.72 -2.36 -27.72
CA LEU A 24 -22.40 -2.35 -26.43
C LEU A 24 -21.57 -3.03 -25.33
N LEU A 25 -20.92 -4.15 -25.65
CA LEU A 25 -20.00 -4.84 -24.74
C LEU A 25 -18.76 -3.98 -24.42
N MET A 26 -18.16 -3.32 -25.40
CA MET A 26 -17.01 -2.43 -25.18
C MET A 26 -17.37 -1.22 -24.30
N VAL A 27 -18.54 -0.62 -24.53
CA VAL A 27 -19.03 0.52 -23.73
C VAL A 27 -19.40 0.08 -22.32
N SER A 28 -20.04 -1.08 -22.15
CA SER A 28 -20.35 -1.60 -20.81
C SER A 28 -19.08 -1.94 -20.01
N ALA A 29 -18.07 -2.54 -20.65
CA ALA A 29 -16.77 -2.78 -20.02
C ALA A 29 -16.09 -1.46 -19.61
N PHE A 30 -16.13 -0.44 -20.46
CA PHE A 30 -15.60 0.89 -20.13
C PHE A 30 -16.33 1.54 -18.96
N ILE A 31 -17.67 1.45 -18.92
CA ILE A 31 -18.48 1.96 -17.81
C ILE A 31 -18.13 1.22 -16.51
N ILE A 32 -17.97 -0.11 -16.54
CA ILE A 32 -17.55 -0.88 -15.36
C ILE A 32 -16.18 -0.41 -14.87
N VAL A 33 -15.21 -0.21 -15.76
CA VAL A 33 -13.88 0.30 -15.39
C VAL A 33 -13.97 1.70 -14.78
N VAL A 34 -14.75 2.61 -15.38
CA VAL A 34 -14.95 3.96 -14.85
C VAL A 34 -15.66 3.92 -13.50
N VAL A 35 -16.68 3.08 -13.34
CA VAL A 35 -17.37 2.88 -12.05
C VAL A 35 -16.40 2.33 -11.01
N ILE A 36 -15.52 1.38 -11.35
CA ILE A 36 -14.48 0.88 -10.45
C ILE A 36 -13.50 1.99 -10.08
N LEU A 37 -13.08 2.84 -11.02
CA LEU A 37 -12.14 3.94 -10.77
C LEU A 37 -12.76 5.06 -9.92
N VAL A 38 -14.02 5.42 -10.20
CA VAL A 38 -14.79 6.40 -9.43
C VAL A 38 -15.10 5.82 -8.04
N TRP A 39 -15.52 4.56 -7.95
CA TRP A 39 -15.70 3.88 -6.68
C TRP A 39 -14.38 3.80 -5.90
N ARG A 40 -13.24 3.54 -6.55
CA ARG A 40 -11.91 3.59 -5.90
C ARG A 40 -11.56 4.98 -5.37
N LYS A 41 -12.02 6.05 -6.03
CA LYS A 41 -11.77 7.44 -5.63
C LYS A 41 -12.70 7.95 -4.52
N TYR A 42 -13.94 7.45 -4.46
CA TYR A 42 -14.99 7.95 -3.56
C TYR A 42 -15.47 6.94 -2.52
N ALA A 43 -15.02 5.68 -2.57
CA ALA A 43 -15.34 4.72 -1.51
C ALA A 43 -14.64 5.15 -0.21
N PRO A 44 -15.37 5.28 0.90
CA PRO A 44 -14.74 5.39 2.21
C PRO A 44 -13.87 4.15 2.42
N ILE A 45 -12.64 4.36 2.92
CA ILE A 45 -11.56 3.36 3.06
C ILE A 45 -12.04 2.03 3.67
N ARG A 46 -13.10 2.06 4.50
CA ARG A 46 -13.77 0.89 5.09
C ARG A 46 -14.27 -0.17 4.09
N LEU A 47 -14.56 0.19 2.83
CA LEU A 47 -14.96 -0.74 1.75
C LEU A 47 -13.88 -0.96 0.68
N ARG A 48 -12.72 -0.29 0.82
CA ARG A 48 -11.50 -0.60 0.06
C ARG A 48 -11.04 -1.96 0.58
N SER A 49 -11.63 -3.02 0.03
CA SER A 49 -11.52 -4.39 0.50
C SER A 49 -10.12 -4.68 1.03
N LYS A 50 -10.01 -4.81 2.36
CA LYS A 50 -9.51 -5.96 3.14
C LYS A 50 -8.83 -7.09 2.36
N LEU A 51 -7.94 -6.75 1.42
CA LEU A 51 -6.86 -7.58 0.92
C LEU A 51 -5.55 -7.27 1.68
N VAL A 52 -5.68 -6.60 2.84
CA VAL A 52 -4.65 -6.34 3.84
C VAL A 52 -4.94 -7.25 5.04
N PHE A 53 -5.02 -8.56 4.80
CA PHE A 53 -5.04 -9.54 5.90
C PHE A 53 -3.62 -10.02 6.28
N ASP A 54 -2.60 -9.44 5.65
CA ASP A 54 -1.19 -9.78 5.81
C ASP A 54 -0.32 -8.50 5.80
N SER A 55 -0.71 -7.47 6.59
CA SER A 55 0.10 -6.25 6.71
C SER A 55 1.50 -6.63 7.20
N ALA A 56 2.55 -6.09 6.57
CA ALA A 56 3.93 -6.29 7.01
C ALA A 56 4.07 -5.79 8.45
N VAL A 57 3.26 -4.82 8.87
CA VAL A 57 3.14 -4.36 10.27
C VAL A 57 2.72 -5.49 11.20
N LYS A 58 1.61 -6.18 10.92
CA LYS A 58 1.11 -7.29 11.73
C LYS A 58 2.02 -8.51 11.68
N LYS A 59 2.58 -8.82 10.52
CA LYS A 59 3.55 -9.91 10.36
C LYS A 59 4.80 -9.67 11.20
N THR A 60 5.34 -8.45 11.13
CA THR A 60 6.50 -8.02 11.95
C THR A 60 6.15 -8.08 13.43
N TRP A 61 4.96 -7.59 13.82
CA TRP A 61 4.48 -7.63 15.20
C TRP A 61 4.52 -9.05 15.80
N ILE A 62 4.06 -10.04 15.04
CA ILE A 62 4.02 -11.44 15.44
C ILE A 62 5.42 -12.05 15.50
N LEU A 63 6.31 -11.67 14.57
CA LEU A 63 7.71 -12.12 14.52
C LEU A 63 8.53 -11.64 15.73
N LEU A 64 8.18 -10.48 16.30
CA LEU A 64 8.87 -9.96 17.49
C LEU A 64 8.59 -10.86 18.69
N SER A 65 9.68 -11.40 19.25
CA SER A 65 9.63 -12.45 20.26
C SER A 65 9.54 -11.89 21.68
N SER A 66 10.05 -10.68 21.90
CA SER A 66 10.03 -10.02 23.21
C SER A 66 9.04 -8.86 23.26
N GLU A 67 8.49 -8.63 24.46
CA GLU A 67 7.61 -7.49 24.71
C GLU A 67 8.32 -6.16 24.47
N ALA A 68 9.60 -6.04 24.86
CA ALA A 68 10.40 -4.84 24.64
C ALA A 68 10.56 -4.52 23.14
N GLN A 69 10.80 -5.54 22.30
CA GLN A 69 10.87 -5.38 20.85
C GLN A 69 9.53 -4.94 20.26
N ARG A 70 8.42 -5.50 20.74
CA ARG A 70 7.07 -5.08 20.32
C ARG A 70 6.80 -3.63 20.69
N VAL A 71 7.07 -3.23 21.93
CA VAL A 71 6.93 -1.84 22.37
C VAL A 71 7.81 -0.89 21.54
N ALA A 72 9.08 -1.25 21.31
CA ALA A 72 9.98 -0.46 20.48
C ALA A 72 9.51 -0.35 19.03
N PHE A 73 8.99 -1.44 18.46
CA PHE A 73 8.44 -1.42 17.11
C PHE A 73 7.16 -0.57 17.01
N THR A 74 6.25 -0.64 18.00
CA THR A 74 5.10 0.30 18.08
C THR A 74 5.58 1.74 18.11
N ARG A 75 6.61 2.04 18.90
CA ARG A 75 7.18 3.39 18.99
C ARG A 75 7.72 3.85 17.65
N LEU A 76 8.38 2.98 16.91
CA LEU A 76 8.94 3.27 15.59
C LEU A 76 7.85 3.54 14.55
N ILE A 77 6.77 2.75 14.56
CA ILE A 77 5.61 2.95 13.67
C ILE A 77 4.93 4.29 13.98
N LEU A 78 4.78 4.66 15.26
CA LEU A 78 4.24 5.97 15.64
C LEU A 78 5.13 7.13 15.19
N GLU A 79 6.46 6.96 15.18
CA GLU A 79 7.38 7.98 14.65
C GLU A 79 7.34 8.06 13.12
N ALA A 80 7.13 6.94 12.41
CA ALA A 80 6.94 6.93 10.96
C ALA A 80 5.73 7.80 10.56
N VAL A 81 4.61 7.59 11.23
CA VAL A 81 3.35 8.35 11.03
C VAL A 81 3.52 9.84 11.35
N LYS A 82 4.31 10.17 12.37
CA LYS A 82 4.61 11.58 12.67
C LYS A 82 5.51 12.21 11.60
N SER A 83 6.41 11.43 11.00
CA SER A 83 7.38 11.90 10.01
C SER A 83 6.70 12.29 8.68
N ASP A 84 5.68 11.54 8.27
CA ASP A 84 4.82 11.89 7.12
C ASP A 84 4.13 13.27 7.31
N GLY A 85 3.96 13.71 8.56
CA GLY A 85 3.51 15.08 8.87
C GLY A 85 2.03 15.33 8.55
N LYS A 86 1.36 14.38 7.88
CA LYS A 86 -0.09 14.30 7.72
C LYS A 86 -0.62 13.10 8.48
N ILE A 87 -0.71 13.19 9.80
CA ILE A 87 -1.45 12.18 10.56
C ILE A 87 -2.92 12.31 10.16
N THR A 88 -3.38 11.54 9.19
CA THR A 88 -4.81 11.46 8.94
C THR A 88 -5.43 10.65 10.07
N SER A 89 -6.62 11.06 10.51
CA SER A 89 -7.35 10.34 11.57
C SER A 89 -7.50 8.85 11.25
N ASP A 90 -7.52 8.50 9.96
CA ASP A 90 -7.73 7.16 9.46
C ASP A 90 -6.45 6.28 9.56
N GLU A 91 -5.26 6.83 9.36
CA GLU A 91 -3.98 6.10 9.54
C GLU A 91 -3.67 5.84 11.01
N ALA A 92 -3.94 6.85 11.84
CA ALA A 92 -3.89 6.68 13.28
C ALA A 92 -4.84 5.55 13.68
N GLU A 93 -6.11 5.58 13.23
CA GLU A 93 -7.13 4.57 13.56
C GLU A 93 -6.76 3.16 13.07
N ALA A 94 -6.17 3.01 11.88
CA ALA A 94 -5.70 1.72 11.38
C ALA A 94 -4.56 1.12 12.23
N ILE A 95 -3.58 1.94 12.64
CA ILE A 95 -2.55 1.54 13.60
C ILE A 95 -3.18 1.29 14.98
N TYR A 96 -4.26 2.00 15.31
CA TYR A 96 -5.03 1.77 16.53
C TYR A 96 -5.71 0.40 16.55
N GLU A 97 -6.27 -0.06 15.44
CA GLU A 97 -6.91 -1.36 15.31
C GLU A 97 -5.92 -2.54 15.29
N GLU A 98 -4.72 -2.36 14.73
CA GLU A 98 -3.76 -3.47 14.57
C GLU A 98 -2.90 -3.78 15.79
N MET A 99 -2.64 -2.78 16.66
CA MET A 99 -1.79 -2.93 17.84
C MET A 99 -2.57 -2.83 19.15
N ASP A 100 -2.19 -3.59 20.17
CA ASP A 100 -2.82 -3.51 21.49
C ASP A 100 -2.54 -2.15 22.18
N MET A 101 -3.57 -1.58 22.80
CA MET A 101 -3.55 -0.28 23.46
C MET A 101 -2.51 -0.19 24.59
N ASP A 102 -2.22 -1.32 25.25
CA ASP A 102 -1.22 -1.36 26.31
C ASP A 102 0.21 -1.16 25.79
N TYR A 103 0.51 -1.66 24.58
CA TYR A 103 1.81 -1.46 23.94
C TYR A 103 1.99 -0.03 23.44
N LYS A 104 0.91 0.63 23.02
CA LYS A 104 0.95 2.04 22.63
C LYS A 104 1.28 2.97 23.79
N LYS A 105 0.70 2.72 24.96
CA LYS A 105 1.02 3.47 26.18
C LYS A 105 2.49 3.27 26.55
N LYS A 106 2.94 2.02 26.61
CA LYS A 106 4.34 1.69 26.89
C LYS A 106 5.28 2.32 25.85
N ALA A 107 4.90 2.34 24.58
CA ALA A 107 5.71 2.93 23.51
C ALA A 107 5.91 4.43 23.70
N ALA A 108 4.89 5.15 24.17
CA ALA A 108 4.99 6.58 24.46
C ALA A 108 6.01 6.89 25.57
N ASP A 109 6.24 5.94 26.48
CA ASP A 109 7.14 6.10 27.62
C ASP A 109 8.61 5.75 27.31
N ILE A 110 8.91 5.10 26.18
CA ILE A 110 10.29 4.71 25.84
C ILE A 110 11.03 5.82 25.09
N SER A 111 12.33 5.95 25.36
CA SER A 111 13.20 6.88 24.64
C SER A 111 13.50 6.40 23.21
N LEU A 112 13.80 7.34 22.31
CA LEU A 112 14.18 6.99 20.93
C LEU A 112 15.47 6.17 20.88
N ASP A 113 16.41 6.42 21.79
CA ASP A 113 17.67 5.69 21.87
C ASP A 113 17.44 4.24 22.31
N ASP A 114 16.60 4.01 23.32
CA ASP A 114 16.23 2.66 23.77
C ASP A 114 15.47 1.89 22.68
N MET A 115 14.63 2.59 21.91
CA MET A 115 13.92 2.04 20.76
C MET A 115 14.89 1.50 19.71
N TYR A 116 15.82 2.34 19.22
CA TYR A 116 16.79 1.94 18.20
C TYR A 116 17.76 0.87 18.74
N SER A 117 18.18 0.98 20.00
CA SER A 117 19.04 -0.03 20.63
C SER A 117 18.34 -1.39 20.70
N THR A 118 17.05 -1.41 21.03
CA THR A 118 16.27 -2.67 21.11
C THR A 118 16.08 -3.28 19.73
N LEU A 119 15.73 -2.49 18.71
CA LEU A 119 15.46 -2.98 17.37
C LEU A 119 16.72 -3.34 16.57
N SER A 120 17.83 -2.65 16.80
CA SER A 120 19.12 -3.00 16.18
C SER A 120 19.69 -4.34 16.67
N SER A 121 19.27 -4.80 17.85
CA SER A 121 19.62 -6.13 18.40
C SER A 121 18.84 -7.29 17.76
N CYS A 122 17.83 -6.99 16.94
CA CYS A 122 17.04 -7.99 16.24
C CYS A 122 17.85 -8.71 15.15
N ASN A 123 17.41 -9.92 14.77
CA ASN A 123 17.98 -10.65 13.65
C ASN A 123 17.75 -9.92 12.32
N VAL A 124 18.61 -10.16 11.32
CA VAL A 124 18.54 -9.54 9.99
C VAL A 124 17.17 -9.70 9.35
N GLU A 125 16.59 -10.90 9.40
CA GLU A 125 15.24 -11.18 8.89
C GLU A 125 14.17 -10.29 9.55
N VAL A 126 14.26 -10.08 10.86
CA VAL A 126 13.31 -9.24 11.60
C VAL A 126 13.50 -7.78 11.20
N LYS A 127 14.73 -7.30 11.02
CA LYS A 127 15.02 -5.94 10.54
C LYS A 127 14.49 -5.70 9.13
N GLU A 128 14.60 -6.68 8.24
CA GLU A 128 14.02 -6.61 6.89
C GLU A 128 12.49 -6.48 6.96
N ASN A 129 11.83 -7.28 7.81
CA ASN A 129 10.38 -7.18 8.00
C ASN A 129 9.98 -5.82 8.62
N ILE A 130 10.77 -5.28 9.56
CA ILE A 130 10.58 -3.92 10.10
C ILE A 130 10.65 -2.88 8.98
N ASN A 131 11.64 -2.96 8.10
CA ASN A 131 11.78 -2.03 6.97
C ASN A 131 10.61 -2.11 6.00
N LEU A 132 10.11 -3.33 5.73
CA LEU A 132 8.90 -3.53 4.91
C LEU A 132 7.67 -2.92 5.57
N ALA A 133 7.50 -3.10 6.88
CA ALA A 133 6.41 -2.51 7.64
C ALA A 133 6.44 -0.97 7.61
N LEU A 134 7.62 -0.37 7.73
CA LEU A 134 7.75 1.09 7.64
C LEU A 134 7.43 1.62 6.24
N ALA A 135 7.90 0.94 5.20
CA ALA A 135 7.57 1.31 3.83
C ALA A 135 6.07 1.21 3.56
N GLU A 136 5.39 0.18 4.08
CA GLU A 136 3.93 0.04 3.96
C GLU A 136 3.18 1.18 4.65
N VAL A 137 3.63 1.60 5.84
CA VAL A 137 3.03 2.73 6.57
C VAL A 137 3.23 4.05 5.82
N LEU A 138 4.44 4.33 5.34
CA LEU A 138 4.74 5.58 4.63
C LEU A 138 4.06 5.67 3.25
N ILE A 139 3.85 4.55 2.56
CA ILE A 139 3.19 4.54 1.24
C ILE A 139 1.65 4.44 1.38
N SER A 140 1.13 4.42 2.61
CA SER A 140 -0.29 4.12 2.85
C SER A 140 -1.24 5.20 2.32
N ASP A 141 -0.80 6.46 2.26
CA ASP A 141 -1.54 7.59 1.70
C ASP A 141 -1.56 7.57 0.15
N GLY A 142 -0.73 6.72 -0.46
CA GLY A 142 -0.62 6.49 -1.90
C GLY A 142 0.43 7.35 -2.62
N ASP A 143 1.12 8.23 -1.91
CA ASP A 143 2.32 8.93 -2.36
C ASP A 143 3.53 8.50 -1.50
N PHE A 144 4.74 8.78 -1.98
CA PHE A 144 5.96 8.53 -1.20
C PHE A 144 6.89 9.71 -1.36
N ASP A 145 6.85 10.60 -0.37
CA ASP A 145 7.55 11.88 -0.44
C ASP A 145 9.09 11.65 -0.31
N PRO A 146 9.92 12.40 -1.05
CA PRO A 146 11.36 12.42 -0.84
C PRO A 146 11.82 12.61 0.63
N MET A 147 11.05 13.34 1.45
CA MET A 147 11.33 13.51 2.88
C MET A 147 11.11 12.22 3.67
N GLU A 148 10.03 11.50 3.41
CA GLU A 148 9.75 10.19 4.03
C GLU A 148 10.79 9.15 3.64
N LYS A 149 11.23 9.19 2.37
CA LYS A 149 12.34 8.35 1.90
C LYS A 149 13.64 8.65 2.64
N THR A 150 13.96 9.92 2.83
CA THR A 150 15.15 10.34 3.57
C THR A 150 15.08 9.85 5.01
N TRP A 151 13.93 10.00 5.66
CA TRP A 151 13.70 9.49 7.02
C TRP A 151 13.84 7.97 7.10
N LEU A 152 13.26 7.24 6.15
CA LEU A 152 13.35 5.77 6.10
C LEU A 152 14.81 5.30 5.91
N ASP A 153 15.59 5.98 5.09
CA ASP A 153 17.00 5.64 4.86
C ASP A 153 17.87 5.95 6.10
N GLU A 154 17.56 7.00 6.86
CA GLU A 154 18.16 7.25 8.18
C GLU A 154 17.81 6.14 9.19
N VAL A 155 16.55 5.70 9.21
CA VAL A 155 16.10 4.61 10.10
C VAL A 155 16.80 3.31 9.76
N LYS A 156 16.92 2.94 8.47
CA LYS A 156 17.70 1.77 8.04
C LYS A 156 19.14 1.85 8.52
N THR A 157 19.77 3.02 8.39
CA THR A 157 21.15 3.24 8.84
C THR A 157 21.30 3.05 10.35
N LYS A 158 20.32 3.49 11.14
CA LYS A 158 20.31 3.33 12.61
C LYS A 158 20.01 1.91 13.06
N LEU A 159 19.21 1.16 12.30
CA LEU A 159 18.86 -0.22 12.62
C LEU A 159 20.00 -1.19 12.26
N GLY A 160 20.87 -0.84 11.32
CA GLY A 160 21.97 -1.69 10.84
C GLY A 160 21.44 -2.95 10.17
#